data_AF-A0A7X8CRM5-F1
#
_entry.id   AF-A0A7X8CRM5-F1
#
_cell.length_a   1.000
_cell.length_b   1.000
_cell.length_c   1.000
_cell.angle_alpha   90.00
_cell.angle_beta   90.00
_cell.angle_gamma   90.00
#
_symmetry.space_group_name_H-M   'P 1'
#
loop_
_entity.id
_entity.type
_entity.pdbx_description
1 polymer ?
#
loop_
_entity_poly.entity_id
_entity_poly.type
_entity_poly.pdbx_seq_one_letter_code
_entity_poly.pdbx_strand_id
1 'polypeptide(L)'
;MEKTGNTGKGFLVKLPDGREGYIPADKAIPLDELNAGNLLNPQNLTETAESFIGIPYLWGGNSSKGFDCSGFTKTIYYLNGLILARDASQQFQYGIRIRRDFVPDSLKAGDLLFFGTGRRGRPRPTHVAMYIGNSEFIHCSGMVKINSLDSTKANFSRSRRDTFIGARRIIGVGSGPGTEPVLHHSWYK
;
A
#
# COMPACT_ATOMS: atom_id res chain seq x y z
N MET A 1 -4.35 6.58 20.12
CA MET A 1 -3.96 7.95 20.52
C MET A 1 -5.12 8.84 20.17
N GLU A 2 -5.47 9.77 21.04
CA GLU A 2 -6.62 10.64 20.92
C GLU A 2 -6.16 12.10 20.87
N LYS A 3 -6.81 12.94 20.04
CA LYS A 3 -6.58 14.39 20.03
C LYS A 3 -7.39 15.02 21.16
N THR A 4 -6.70 15.63 22.13
CA THR A 4 -7.34 16.27 23.30
C THR A 4 -7.45 17.79 23.17
N GLY A 5 -6.75 18.39 22.20
CA GLY A 5 -6.83 19.82 21.95
C GLY A 5 -6.02 20.28 20.74
N ASN A 6 -6.20 21.54 20.37
CA ASN A 6 -5.37 22.23 19.38
C ASN A 6 -4.47 23.25 20.08
N THR A 7 -3.30 23.47 19.51
CA THR A 7 -2.46 24.64 19.80
C THR A 7 -2.25 25.42 18.50
N GLY A 8 -1.74 26.65 18.58
CA GLY A 8 -1.42 27.43 17.37
C GLY A 8 -0.38 26.78 16.45
N LYS A 9 0.28 25.69 16.88
CA LYS A 9 1.33 25.01 16.12
C LYS A 9 1.09 23.51 15.92
N GLY A 10 0.02 22.92 16.46
CA GLY A 10 -0.20 21.48 16.41
C GLY A 10 -1.30 20.96 17.31
N PHE A 11 -1.18 19.70 17.73
CA PHE A 11 -2.21 18.96 18.43
C PHE A 11 -1.70 18.48 19.79
N LEU A 12 -2.51 18.68 20.83
CA LEU A 12 -2.34 17.97 22.10
C LEU A 12 -2.96 16.59 21.96
N VAL A 13 -2.26 15.57 22.45
CA VAL A 13 -2.67 14.19 22.29
C VAL A 13 -2.53 13.41 23.59
N LYS A 14 -3.36 12.37 23.73
CA LYS A 14 -3.28 11.38 24.81
C LYS A 14 -2.97 10.01 24.22
N LEU A 15 -1.93 9.36 24.75
CA LEU A 15 -1.52 8.01 24.40
C LEU A 15 -2.45 6.98 25.06
N PRO A 16 -2.49 5.72 24.56
CA PRO A 16 -3.35 4.68 25.14
C PRO A 16 -3.10 4.38 26.62
N ASP A 17 -1.88 4.66 27.12
CA ASP A 17 -1.51 4.48 28.54
C ASP A 17 -1.78 5.72 29.40
N GLY A 18 -2.44 6.74 28.84
CA GLY A 18 -2.82 7.96 29.55
C GLY A 18 -1.77 9.07 29.53
N ARG A 19 -0.54 8.81 29.05
CA ARG A 19 0.46 9.87 28.89
C ARG A 19 0.01 10.92 27.89
N GLU A 20 0.34 12.16 28.17
CA GLU A 20 0.06 13.28 27.28
C GLU A 20 1.26 13.58 26.38
N GLY A 21 0.99 14.18 25.23
CA GLY A 21 2.01 14.57 24.27
C GLY A 21 1.55 15.68 23.35
N TYR A 22 2.45 16.07 22.46
CA TYR A 22 2.23 17.09 21.45
C TYR A 22 2.74 16.60 20.10
N ILE A 23 1.96 16.86 19.04
CA ILE A 23 2.34 16.57 17.67
C ILE A 23 2.27 17.86 16.85
N PRO A 24 3.35 18.24 16.14
CA PRO A 24 3.31 19.38 15.21
C PRO A 24 2.24 19.19 14.12
N ALA A 25 1.59 20.29 13.71
CA ALA A 25 0.50 20.25 12.73
C ALA A 25 0.91 19.63 11.38
N ASP A 26 2.18 19.76 10.99
CA ASP A 26 2.73 19.25 9.73
C ASP A 26 3.09 17.75 9.78
N LYS A 27 2.91 17.08 10.93
CA LYS A 27 3.26 15.66 11.12
C LYS A 27 2.05 14.75 11.30
N ALA A 28 0.84 15.28 11.37
CA ALA A 28 -0.37 14.49 11.54
C ALA A 28 -1.58 15.16 10.90
N ILE A 29 -2.55 14.32 10.55
CA ILE A 29 -3.88 14.74 10.08
C ILE A 29 -4.90 14.14 11.07
N PRO A 30 -5.84 14.94 11.61
CA PRO A 30 -6.95 14.42 12.41
C PRO A 30 -7.76 13.37 11.64
N LEU A 31 -8.24 12.34 12.33
CA LEU A 31 -8.90 11.21 11.67
C LEU A 31 -10.16 11.65 10.91
N ASP A 32 -10.96 12.54 11.49
CA ASP A 32 -12.14 13.15 10.90
C ASP A 32 -11.85 14.02 9.67
N GLU A 33 -10.62 14.50 9.54
CA GLU A 33 -10.12 15.23 8.36
C GLU A 33 -9.52 14.29 7.29
N LEU A 34 -9.40 12.99 7.57
CA LEU A 34 -8.90 11.98 6.63
C LEU A 34 -9.91 11.72 5.51
N ASN A 35 -9.95 12.61 4.52
CA ASN A 35 -10.82 12.44 3.36
C ASN A 35 -10.24 11.43 2.36
N ALA A 36 -10.57 10.14 2.56
CA ALA A 36 -10.15 9.06 1.67
C ALA A 36 -10.58 9.28 0.21
N GLY A 37 -11.69 9.98 -0.05
CA GLY A 37 -12.16 10.28 -1.41
C GLY A 37 -11.20 11.18 -2.20
N ASN A 38 -10.48 12.07 -1.52
CA ASN A 38 -9.44 12.91 -2.12
C ASN A 38 -8.05 12.27 -2.06
N LEU A 39 -7.76 11.51 -1.00
CA LEU A 39 -6.43 10.94 -0.76
C LEU A 39 -6.16 9.68 -1.58
N LEU A 40 -7.18 8.87 -1.86
CA LEU A 40 -7.03 7.61 -2.59
C LEU A 40 -6.95 7.82 -4.11
N ASN A 41 -5.86 8.46 -4.55
CA ASN A 41 -5.57 8.69 -5.96
C ASN A 41 -4.16 8.20 -6.34
N PRO A 42 -3.87 7.98 -7.64
CA PRO A 42 -2.58 7.41 -8.06
C PRO A 42 -1.36 8.24 -7.65
N GLN A 43 -1.46 9.56 -7.64
CA GLN A 43 -0.35 10.45 -7.31
C GLN A 43 0.01 10.34 -5.82
N ASN A 44 -0.96 10.51 -4.92
CA ASN A 44 -0.70 10.44 -3.48
C ASN A 44 -0.18 9.06 -3.05
N LEU A 45 -0.71 7.98 -3.63
CA LEU A 45 -0.22 6.62 -3.36
C LEU A 45 1.26 6.49 -3.76
N THR A 46 1.62 7.01 -4.93
CA THR A 46 3.00 6.97 -5.44
C THR A 46 3.93 7.81 -4.56
N GLU A 47 3.56 9.05 -4.24
CA GLU A 47 4.33 9.93 -3.34
C GLU A 47 4.53 9.29 -1.96
N THR A 48 3.48 8.69 -1.40
CA THR A 48 3.55 7.96 -0.13
C THR A 48 4.53 6.80 -0.23
N ALA A 49 4.45 5.98 -1.29
CA ALA A 49 5.31 4.84 -1.48
C ALA A 49 6.78 5.23 -1.66
N GLU A 50 7.05 6.30 -2.41
CA GLU A 50 8.39 6.83 -2.68
C GLU A 50 9.05 7.40 -1.41
N SER A 51 8.27 7.99 -0.50
CA SER A 51 8.78 8.49 0.79
C SER A 51 9.42 7.39 1.67
N PHE A 52 9.17 6.12 1.35
CA PHE A 52 9.69 4.97 2.07
C PHE A 52 10.90 4.30 1.42
N ILE A 53 11.38 4.78 0.26
CA ILE A 53 12.53 4.19 -0.44
C ILE A 53 13.73 4.05 0.51
N GLY A 54 14.35 2.85 0.50
CA GLY A 54 15.49 2.51 1.35
C GLY A 54 15.13 1.87 2.70
N ILE A 55 13.87 1.93 3.15
CA ILE A 55 13.46 1.26 4.40
C ILE A 55 13.66 -0.27 4.27
N PRO A 56 14.30 -0.93 5.24
CA PRO A 56 14.67 -2.34 5.13
C PRO A 56 13.46 -3.27 5.16
N TYR A 57 13.65 -4.45 4.54
CA TYR A 57 12.70 -5.53 4.63
C TYR A 57 12.74 -6.18 6.01
N LEU A 58 11.56 -6.42 6.59
CA LEU A 58 11.35 -7.15 7.82
C LEU A 58 10.15 -8.06 7.66
N TRP A 59 10.32 -9.38 7.82
CA TRP A 59 9.21 -10.33 7.77
C TRP A 59 8.14 -9.98 8.82
N GLY A 60 6.88 -9.85 8.41
CA GLY A 60 5.79 -9.38 9.29
C GLY A 60 5.77 -7.86 9.49
N GLY A 61 6.77 -7.11 8.99
CA GLY A 61 6.89 -5.67 9.12
C GLY A 61 5.73 -4.92 8.48
N ASN A 62 5.19 -3.94 9.21
CA ASN A 62 3.98 -3.20 8.86
C ASN A 62 4.04 -1.75 9.39
N SER A 63 5.23 -1.14 9.38
CA SER A 63 5.45 0.24 9.83
C SER A 63 6.68 0.85 9.16
N SER A 64 6.86 2.17 9.23
CA SER A 64 8.05 2.86 8.70
C SER A 64 9.38 2.44 9.35
N LYS A 65 9.37 1.58 10.38
CA LYS A 65 10.60 0.96 10.92
C LYS A 65 11.09 -0.23 10.11
N GLY A 66 10.24 -0.79 9.25
CA GLY A 66 10.54 -1.99 8.45
C GLY A 66 9.27 -2.63 7.92
N PHE A 67 9.32 -3.10 6.67
CA PHE A 67 8.16 -3.64 5.96
C PHE A 67 8.43 -5.04 5.42
N ASP A 68 7.40 -5.89 5.34
CA ASP A 68 7.37 -6.93 4.31
C ASP A 68 6.63 -6.41 3.06
N CYS A 69 6.58 -7.22 2.00
CA CYS A 69 5.98 -6.80 0.73
C CYS A 69 4.50 -6.36 0.87
N SER A 70 3.71 -7.07 1.67
CA SER A 70 2.28 -6.84 1.85
C SER A 70 1.96 -5.84 2.96
N GLY A 71 2.81 -5.76 3.98
CA GLY A 71 2.77 -4.69 4.98
C GLY A 71 3.10 -3.34 4.36
N PHE A 72 4.04 -3.30 3.42
CA PHE A 72 4.35 -2.09 2.64
C PHE A 72 3.12 -1.57 1.87
N THR A 73 2.49 -2.41 1.04
CA THR A 73 1.29 -2.01 0.29
C THR A 73 0.14 -1.65 1.22
N LYS A 74 -0.06 -2.41 2.31
CA LYS A 74 -1.07 -2.08 3.32
C LYS A 74 -0.82 -0.71 3.95
N THR A 75 0.42 -0.36 4.29
CA THR A 75 0.74 0.95 4.87
C THR A 75 0.52 2.09 3.89
N ILE A 76 0.92 1.95 2.61
CA ILE A 76 0.67 2.96 1.58
C ILE A 76 -0.82 3.27 1.50
N TYR A 77 -1.65 2.25 1.36
CA TYR A 77 -3.10 2.42 1.26
C TYR A 77 -3.73 2.94 2.55
N TYR A 78 -3.26 2.48 3.71
CA TYR A 78 -3.76 2.91 5.02
C TYR A 78 -3.57 4.41 5.24
N LEU A 79 -2.37 4.92 4.92
CA LEU A 79 -2.07 6.36 4.99
C LEU A 79 -2.88 7.19 3.98
N ASN A 80 -3.42 6.55 2.95
CA ASN A 80 -4.33 7.15 1.96
C ASN A 80 -5.80 6.76 2.20
N GLY A 81 -6.15 6.38 3.43
CA GLY A 81 -7.53 6.22 3.89
C GLY A 81 -8.18 4.86 3.60
N LEU A 82 -7.44 3.85 3.14
CA LEU A 82 -7.98 2.53 2.83
C LEU A 82 -7.23 1.39 3.55
N ILE A 83 -7.98 0.55 4.25
CA ILE A 83 -7.46 -0.66 4.90
C ILE A 83 -7.46 -1.80 3.90
N LEU A 84 -6.27 -2.29 3.54
CA LEU A 84 -6.09 -3.55 2.80
C LEU A 84 -6.02 -4.76 3.74
N ALA A 85 -6.36 -5.94 3.22
CA ALA A 85 -6.01 -7.21 3.85
C ALA A 85 -4.48 -7.32 4.10
N ARG A 86 -4.07 -8.09 5.11
CA ARG A 86 -2.68 -8.09 5.59
C ARG A 86 -1.73 -8.86 4.68
N ASP A 87 -2.16 -10.00 4.16
CA ASP A 87 -1.27 -10.89 3.42
C ASP A 87 -1.41 -10.71 1.90
N ALA A 88 -0.32 -10.90 1.16
CA ALA A 88 -0.36 -10.86 -0.31
C ALA A 88 -1.39 -11.84 -0.91
N SER A 89 -1.59 -13.00 -0.28
CA SER A 89 -2.60 -14.00 -0.66
C SER A 89 -4.03 -13.54 -0.47
N GLN A 90 -4.28 -12.70 0.54
CA GLN A 90 -5.59 -12.10 0.77
C GLN A 90 -5.78 -10.89 -0.13
N GLN A 91 -4.79 -10.00 -0.23
CA GLN A 91 -4.83 -8.84 -1.14
C GLN A 91 -5.11 -9.26 -2.60
N PHE A 92 -4.59 -10.41 -3.02
CA PHE A 92 -4.86 -10.96 -4.36
C PHE A 92 -6.31 -11.39 -4.60
N GLN A 93 -7.15 -11.52 -3.57
CA GLN A 93 -8.55 -11.93 -3.71
C GLN A 93 -9.48 -10.74 -3.95
N TYR A 94 -9.06 -9.53 -3.60
CA TYR A 94 -9.90 -8.35 -3.58
C TYR A 94 -9.53 -7.33 -4.68
N GLY A 95 -10.47 -6.44 -4.98
CA GLY A 95 -10.36 -5.47 -6.06
C GLY A 95 -10.66 -6.02 -7.45
N ILE A 96 -10.67 -5.11 -8.44
CA ILE A 96 -10.98 -5.46 -9.83
C ILE A 96 -9.81 -6.25 -10.42
N ARG A 97 -10.09 -7.46 -10.92
CA ARG A 97 -9.09 -8.31 -11.55
C ARG A 97 -8.62 -7.69 -12.86
N ILE A 98 -7.31 -7.51 -13.01
CA ILE A 98 -6.69 -7.24 -14.30
C ILE A 98 -6.07 -8.54 -14.80
N ARG A 99 -6.52 -9.00 -15.97
CA ARG A 99 -5.97 -10.23 -16.56
C ARG A 99 -4.54 -9.98 -17.04
N ARG A 100 -3.67 -10.97 -16.85
CA ARG A 100 -2.25 -10.92 -17.23
C ARG A 100 -2.04 -10.53 -18.69
N ASP A 101 -2.92 -10.98 -19.57
CA ASP A 101 -2.85 -10.77 -21.02
C ASP A 101 -3.01 -9.29 -21.43
N PHE A 102 -3.53 -8.44 -20.53
CA PHE A 102 -3.70 -7.00 -20.77
C PHE A 102 -2.63 -6.14 -20.07
N VAL A 103 -1.59 -6.76 -19.52
CA VAL A 103 -0.48 -6.08 -18.84
C VAL A 103 0.68 -5.94 -19.83
N PRO A 104 1.29 -4.75 -20.01
CA PRO A 104 1.18 -3.56 -19.14
C PRO A 104 0.07 -2.55 -19.49
N ASP A 105 -0.52 -2.58 -20.68
CA ASP A 105 -1.33 -1.47 -21.23
C ASP A 105 -2.56 -1.09 -20.40
N SER A 106 -3.14 -2.06 -19.68
CA SER A 106 -4.31 -1.83 -18.83
C SER A 106 -3.98 -1.38 -17.41
N LEU A 107 -2.69 -1.39 -17.00
CA LEU A 107 -2.28 -1.00 -15.65
C LEU A 107 -2.35 0.51 -15.43
N LYS A 108 -2.77 0.91 -14.23
CA LYS A 108 -2.78 2.29 -13.76
C LYS A 108 -2.00 2.37 -12.46
N ALA A 109 -1.32 3.50 -12.23
CA ALA A 109 -0.61 3.72 -10.98
C ALA A 109 -1.55 3.50 -9.78
N GLY A 110 -1.03 2.81 -8.75
CA GLY A 110 -1.80 2.25 -7.65
C GLY A 110 -2.19 0.78 -7.84
N ASP A 111 -2.32 0.24 -9.05
CA ASP A 111 -2.68 -1.19 -9.21
C ASP A 111 -1.67 -2.10 -8.49
N LEU A 112 -2.16 -3.08 -7.73
CA LEU A 112 -1.31 -4.04 -7.03
C LEU A 112 -0.90 -5.16 -7.98
N LEU A 113 0.42 -5.41 -8.09
CA LEU A 113 1.01 -6.46 -8.90
C LEU A 113 1.40 -7.65 -8.01
N PHE A 114 1.00 -8.84 -8.42
CA PHE A 114 1.24 -10.05 -7.64
C PHE A 114 2.19 -11.00 -8.36
N PHE A 115 3.09 -11.58 -7.58
CA PHE A 115 4.12 -12.48 -8.06
C PHE A 115 4.15 -13.75 -7.23
N GLY A 116 4.51 -14.87 -7.86
CA GLY A 116 4.70 -16.14 -7.20
C GLY A 116 4.63 -17.31 -8.18
N THR A 117 4.49 -18.51 -7.64
CA THR A 117 4.47 -19.76 -8.41
C THR A 117 3.12 -20.43 -8.27
N GLY A 118 2.47 -20.75 -9.39
CA GLY A 118 1.27 -21.59 -9.38
C GLY A 118 1.62 -23.08 -9.38
N ARG A 119 0.81 -23.91 -8.72
CA ARG A 119 0.84 -25.38 -8.90
C ARG A 119 -0.54 -25.81 -9.40
N ARG A 120 -0.59 -26.61 -10.46
CA ARG A 120 -1.84 -27.18 -11.02
C ARG A 120 -2.93 -26.13 -11.33
N GLY A 121 -2.55 -25.03 -11.99
CA GLY A 121 -3.49 -23.99 -12.43
C GLY A 121 -4.00 -23.05 -11.33
N ARG A 122 -3.57 -23.19 -10.07
CA ARG A 122 -3.93 -22.27 -8.98
C ARG A 122 -2.80 -21.27 -8.72
N PRO A 123 -3.01 -19.96 -8.96
CA PRO A 123 -2.01 -18.94 -8.63
C PRO A 123 -1.80 -18.88 -7.11
N ARG A 124 -0.53 -18.87 -6.67
CA ARG A 124 -0.15 -18.63 -5.28
C ARG A 124 0.74 -17.38 -5.21
N PRO A 125 0.19 -16.21 -4.85
CA PRO A 125 0.98 -15.02 -4.61
C PRO A 125 1.90 -15.23 -3.40
N THR A 126 3.19 -14.98 -3.60
CA THR A 126 4.21 -14.98 -2.54
C THR A 126 4.83 -13.58 -2.37
N HIS A 127 4.52 -12.65 -3.27
CA HIS A 127 5.01 -11.28 -3.24
C HIS A 127 3.98 -10.33 -3.87
N VAL A 128 3.93 -9.10 -3.38
CA VAL A 128 3.11 -8.01 -3.92
C VAL A 128 3.93 -6.74 -4.10
N ALA A 129 3.59 -5.94 -5.10
CA ALA A 129 4.13 -4.62 -5.38
C ALA A 129 2.99 -3.67 -5.76
N MET A 130 3.27 -2.37 -5.79
CA MET A 130 2.36 -1.37 -6.35
C MET A 130 2.92 -0.84 -7.66
N TYR A 131 2.11 -0.84 -8.72
CA TYR A 131 2.48 -0.26 -10.00
C TYR A 131 2.51 1.27 -9.90
N ILE A 132 3.51 1.90 -10.52
CA ILE A 132 3.71 3.36 -10.49
C ILE A 132 3.77 3.98 -11.89
N GLY A 133 3.44 3.21 -12.93
CA GLY A 133 3.49 3.66 -14.33
C GLY A 133 4.76 3.21 -15.06
N ASN A 134 4.80 3.39 -16.38
CA ASN A 134 5.96 3.11 -17.23
C ASN A 134 6.60 1.71 -17.03
N SER A 135 5.78 0.66 -16.87
CA SER A 135 6.26 -0.70 -16.58
C SER A 135 7.05 -0.83 -15.26
N GLU A 136 7.00 0.17 -14.38
CA GLU A 136 7.69 0.21 -13.09
C GLU A 136 6.74 -0.02 -11.92
N PHE A 137 7.30 -0.61 -10.88
CA PHE A 137 6.61 -0.91 -9.64
C PHE A 137 7.52 -0.68 -8.45
N ILE A 138 6.92 -0.25 -7.36
CA ILE A 138 7.59 -0.09 -6.07
C ILE A 138 7.19 -1.22 -5.13
N HIS A 139 8.16 -1.77 -4.41
CA HIS A 139 7.96 -2.90 -3.51
C HIS A 139 8.98 -2.92 -2.38
N CYS A 140 8.70 -3.67 -1.31
CA CYS A 140 9.71 -4.01 -0.31
C CYS A 140 10.27 -5.42 -0.55
N SER A 141 11.54 -5.51 -0.97
CA SER A 141 12.26 -6.77 -1.23
C SER A 141 13.74 -6.57 -0.92
N GLY A 142 14.17 -6.96 0.28
CA GLY A 142 15.45 -6.56 0.88
C GLY A 142 15.39 -5.14 1.46
N MET A 143 14.86 -4.20 0.68
CA MET A 143 14.45 -2.85 1.10
C MET A 143 13.33 -2.36 0.16
N VAL A 144 12.72 -1.23 0.50
CA VAL A 144 11.82 -0.51 -0.42
C VAL A 144 12.62 0.03 -1.61
N LYS A 145 12.22 -0.34 -2.82
CA LYS A 145 12.88 0.04 -4.07
C LYS A 145 11.93 -0.03 -5.27
N ILE A 146 12.37 0.55 -6.37
CA ILE A 146 11.68 0.51 -7.66
C ILE A 146 12.36 -0.49 -8.58
N ASN A 147 11.57 -1.35 -9.22
CA ASN A 147 12.00 -2.24 -10.29
C ASN A 147 11.05 -2.14 -11.48
N SER A 148 11.51 -2.64 -12.64
CA SER A 148 10.71 -2.68 -13.86
C SER A 148 10.42 -4.10 -14.34
N LEU A 149 9.28 -4.26 -15.00
CA LEU A 149 8.93 -5.44 -15.82
C LEU A 149 9.47 -5.34 -17.26
N ASP A 150 9.91 -4.17 -17.69
CA ASP A 150 10.47 -3.92 -19.01
C ASP A 150 11.97 -4.29 -19.05
N SER A 151 12.33 -5.20 -19.95
CA SER A 151 13.70 -5.71 -20.11
C SER A 151 14.68 -4.67 -20.68
N THR A 152 14.19 -3.55 -21.20
CA THR A 152 15.03 -2.47 -21.72
C THR A 152 15.50 -1.49 -20.64
N LYS A 153 14.88 -1.51 -19.45
CA LYS A 153 15.23 -0.62 -18.33
C LYS A 153 16.36 -1.17 -17.46
N ALA A 154 17.20 -0.27 -16.93
CA ALA A 154 18.33 -0.63 -16.07
C ALA A 154 17.90 -1.32 -14.75
N ASN A 155 16.72 -0.97 -14.21
CA ASN A 155 16.14 -1.57 -13.00
C ASN A 155 15.23 -2.77 -13.31
N PHE A 156 15.39 -3.41 -14.47
CA PHE A 156 14.63 -4.59 -14.86
C PHE A 156 14.80 -5.74 -13.85
N SER A 157 13.69 -6.35 -13.45
CA SER A 157 13.70 -7.54 -12.60
C SER A 157 13.17 -8.75 -13.36
N ARG A 158 14.08 -9.56 -13.93
CA ARG A 158 13.75 -10.82 -14.62
C ARG A 158 12.92 -11.75 -13.73
N SER A 159 13.37 -11.98 -12.49
CA SER A 159 12.64 -12.84 -11.53
C SER A 159 11.20 -12.39 -11.30
N ARG A 160 10.94 -11.07 -11.20
CA ARG A 160 9.58 -10.55 -11.03
C ARG A 160 8.76 -10.66 -12.31
N ARG A 161 9.35 -10.39 -13.48
CA ARG A 161 8.65 -10.62 -14.76
C ARG A 161 8.22 -12.09 -14.92
N ASP A 162 9.12 -13.03 -14.65
CA ASP A 162 8.86 -14.46 -14.86
C ASP A 162 7.84 -15.03 -13.88
N THR A 163 7.78 -14.46 -12.66
CA THR A 163 6.84 -14.88 -11.61
C THR A 163 5.57 -14.04 -11.53
N PHE A 164 5.32 -13.13 -12.48
CA PHE A 164 4.11 -12.31 -12.48
C PHE A 164 2.87 -13.17 -12.74
N ILE A 165 1.89 -13.10 -11.84
CA ILE A 165 0.67 -13.93 -11.90
C ILE A 165 -0.61 -13.13 -12.13
N GLY A 166 -0.57 -11.81 -11.98
CA GLY A 166 -1.71 -10.93 -12.27
C GLY A 166 -1.72 -9.67 -11.40
N ALA A 167 -2.72 -8.82 -11.62
CA ALA A 167 -2.87 -7.55 -10.92
C ALA A 167 -4.29 -7.32 -10.39
N ARG A 168 -4.40 -6.47 -9.36
CA ARG A 168 -5.67 -6.01 -8.78
C ARG A 168 -5.72 -4.49 -8.78
N ARG A 169 -6.77 -3.93 -9.36
CA ARG A 169 -7.09 -2.51 -9.24
C ARG A 169 -7.91 -2.28 -7.98
N ILE A 170 -7.42 -1.38 -7.14
CA ILE A 170 -8.03 -1.05 -5.85
C ILE A 170 -8.80 0.28 -5.93
N ILE A 171 -8.26 1.28 -6.64
CA ILE A 171 -8.92 2.57 -6.81
C ILE A 171 -10.24 2.36 -7.57
N GLY A 172 -11.32 2.96 -7.07
CA GLY A 172 -12.67 2.83 -7.63
C GLY A 172 -13.42 1.56 -7.23
N VAL A 173 -12.82 0.70 -6.41
CA VAL A 173 -13.52 -0.42 -5.77
C VAL A 173 -14.34 0.12 -4.60
N GLY A 174 -15.64 -0.18 -4.55
CA GLY A 174 -16.46 0.16 -3.39
C GLY A 174 -16.00 -0.58 -2.12
N SER A 175 -16.44 -0.10 -0.95
CA SER A 175 -16.13 -0.75 0.33
C SER A 175 -16.57 -2.22 0.33
N GLY A 176 -15.71 -3.11 0.80
CA GLY A 176 -16.01 -4.53 0.87
C GLY A 176 -14.91 -5.33 1.58
N PRO A 177 -15.06 -6.66 1.68
CA PRO A 177 -14.06 -7.51 2.31
C PRO A 177 -12.67 -7.24 1.74
N GLY A 178 -11.70 -6.97 2.63
CA GLY A 178 -10.30 -6.76 2.28
C GLY A 178 -9.94 -5.40 1.66
N THR A 179 -10.91 -4.52 1.42
CA THR A 179 -10.72 -3.12 1.00
C THR A 179 -11.79 -2.25 1.67
N GLU A 180 -11.49 -1.72 2.86
CA GLU A 180 -12.45 -0.95 3.66
C GLU A 180 -11.89 0.45 3.99
N PRO A 181 -12.67 1.53 3.81
CA PRO A 181 -12.25 2.86 4.22
C PRO A 181 -11.98 2.94 5.73
N VAL A 182 -10.87 3.59 6.12
CA VAL A 182 -10.47 3.71 7.53
C VAL A 182 -11.60 4.30 8.39
N LEU A 183 -12.23 5.38 7.91
CA LEU A 183 -13.32 6.07 8.59
C LEU A 183 -14.60 5.23 8.81
N HIS A 184 -14.80 4.19 8.00
CA HIS A 184 -16.02 3.37 8.09
C HIS A 184 -15.83 2.08 8.88
N HIS A 185 -14.56 1.72 9.15
CA HIS A 185 -14.23 0.48 9.83
C HIS A 185 -14.66 0.50 11.30
N SER A 186 -15.23 -0.61 11.77
CA SER A 186 -15.73 -0.81 13.14
C SER A 186 -14.71 -0.61 14.27
N TRP A 187 -13.42 -0.48 13.94
CA TRP A 187 -12.36 -0.27 14.93
C TRP A 187 -12.24 1.20 15.37
N TYR A 188 -12.78 2.11 14.56
CA TYR A 188 -12.71 3.56 14.77
C TYR A 188 -14.07 4.16 15.17
N LYS A 189 -15.02 3.29 15.57
CA LYS A 189 -16.33 3.67 16.10
C LYS A 189 -16.38 3.49 17.60
#